data_AF-A0A522PNX0-F1
#
_entry.id   AF-A0A522PNX0-F1
#
_cell.length_a   1.000
_cell.length_b   1.000
_cell.length_c   1.000
_cell.angle_alpha   90.00
_cell.angle_beta   90.00
_cell.angle_gamma   90.00
#
_symmetry.space_group_name_H-M   'P 1'
#
loop_
_entity.id
_entity.type
_entity.pdbx_description
1 polymer ?
#
loop_
_entity_poly.entity_id
_entity_poly.type
_entity_poly.pdbx_seq_one_letter_code
_entity_poly.pdbx_strand_id
1 'polypeptide(L)'
;MKRRTDSEPPADDRDRAEDGQGTDGWRSAATDDLFATVLALRTPDEAERFFRDLCTLAELREMAQRWQVVRLLDEGRHYAEISRTTGVSTATITRIAQWLRHGEGGYRLALMLRPTARASAGPMPGARTASVRRTQP
;
A
#
# COMPACT_ATOMS: atom_id res chain seq x y z
N MET A 1 -41.88 -21.23 -55.15
CA MET A 1 -40.80 -20.25 -55.46
C MET A 1 -40.90 -19.11 -54.45
N LYS A 2 -39.79 -18.76 -53.79
CA LYS A 2 -39.64 -18.01 -52.51
C LYS A 2 -40.25 -16.59 -52.45
N ARG A 3 -40.70 -16.18 -51.24
CA ARG A 3 -40.47 -14.86 -50.56
C ARG A 3 -41.27 -14.86 -49.23
N ARG A 4 -40.75 -15.48 -48.17
CA ARG A 4 -40.06 -14.86 -47.00
C ARG A 4 -40.88 -13.73 -46.34
N THR A 5 -41.59 -14.12 -45.29
CA THR A 5 -42.18 -13.28 -44.25
C THR A 5 -41.09 -12.65 -43.39
N ASP A 6 -41.28 -11.38 -43.05
CA ASP A 6 -40.54 -10.65 -42.03
C ASP A 6 -40.59 -11.35 -40.67
N SER A 7 -39.44 -11.46 -40.02
CA SER A 7 -39.28 -11.63 -38.56
C SER A 7 -37.80 -11.38 -38.24
N GLU A 8 -37.50 -10.18 -37.75
CA GLU A 8 -36.21 -9.85 -37.12
C GLU A 8 -35.91 -10.84 -35.99
N PRO A 9 -34.70 -11.42 -35.94
CA PRO A 9 -34.26 -12.16 -34.76
C PRO A 9 -33.85 -11.20 -33.64
N PRO A 10 -34.19 -11.49 -32.37
CA PRO A 10 -33.80 -10.67 -31.23
C PRO A 10 -32.29 -10.74 -30.98
N ALA A 11 -31.74 -9.63 -30.50
CA ALA A 11 -30.37 -9.52 -30.01
C ALA A 11 -30.13 -10.53 -28.88
N ASP A 12 -29.24 -11.48 -29.10
CA ASP A 12 -28.71 -12.36 -28.06
C ASP A 12 -27.30 -11.87 -27.71
N ASP A 13 -27.29 -11.02 -26.69
CA ASP A 13 -26.14 -10.42 -26.04
C ASP A 13 -25.40 -11.52 -25.24
N ARG A 14 -24.66 -12.37 -25.95
CA ARG A 14 -23.77 -13.36 -25.33
C ARG A 14 -22.42 -12.74 -25.05
N ASP A 15 -22.46 -11.97 -23.98
CA ASP A 15 -21.39 -11.74 -23.05
C ASP A 15 -20.65 -13.06 -22.70
N ARG A 16 -19.33 -12.95 -22.48
CA ARG A 16 -18.33 -13.96 -22.06
C ARG A 16 -17.51 -14.65 -23.15
N ALA A 17 -16.35 -14.04 -23.43
CA ALA A 17 -15.08 -14.60 -22.98
C ALA A 17 -14.00 -13.49 -22.99
N GLU A 18 -14.08 -12.52 -22.07
CA GLU A 18 -12.93 -11.71 -21.70
C GLU A 18 -12.13 -12.45 -20.63
N ASP A 19 -11.27 -13.39 -21.05
CA ASP A 19 -10.28 -14.00 -20.16
C ASP A 19 -8.93 -14.03 -20.87
N GLY A 20 -8.15 -12.97 -20.65
CA GLY A 20 -6.77 -12.83 -21.12
C GLY A 20 -6.08 -11.77 -20.29
N GLN A 21 -5.55 -12.18 -19.14
CA GLN A 21 -4.81 -11.39 -18.14
C GLN A 21 -3.96 -10.28 -18.78
N GLY A 22 -4.22 -9.04 -18.36
CA GLY A 22 -3.55 -7.86 -18.86
C GLY A 22 -2.03 -8.00 -18.76
N THR A 23 -1.36 -7.80 -19.89
CA THR A 23 0.07 -7.50 -19.90
C THR A 23 0.24 -6.17 -19.17
N ASP A 24 0.67 -6.20 -17.92
CA ASP A 24 1.06 -5.01 -17.17
C ASP A 24 2.19 -4.31 -17.94
N GLY A 25 1.82 -3.36 -18.80
CA GLY A 25 2.68 -2.73 -19.81
C GLY A 25 3.68 -1.72 -19.25
N TRP A 26 4.00 -1.78 -17.96
CA TRP A 26 4.95 -0.87 -17.33
C TRP A 26 6.41 -1.35 -17.47
N ARG A 27 6.65 -2.63 -17.74
CA ARG A 27 8.00 -3.19 -17.94
C ARG A 27 8.56 -2.74 -19.30
N SER A 28 9.70 -2.06 -19.27
CA SER A 28 10.42 -1.53 -20.44
C SER A 28 11.91 -1.35 -20.13
N ALA A 29 12.74 -1.18 -21.15
CA ALA A 29 14.16 -0.88 -20.97
C ALA A 29 14.40 0.37 -20.10
N ALA A 30 13.52 1.38 -20.18
CA ALA A 30 13.61 2.58 -19.35
C ALA A 30 13.31 2.29 -17.87
N THR A 31 12.32 1.43 -17.57
CA THR A 31 12.06 1.04 -16.18
C THR A 31 13.14 0.10 -15.64
N ASP A 32 13.71 -0.76 -16.49
CA ASP A 32 14.80 -1.65 -16.11
C ASP A 32 16.05 -0.85 -15.69
N ASP A 33 16.42 0.16 -16.47
CA ASP A 33 17.51 1.09 -16.14
C ASP A 33 17.24 1.88 -14.85
N LEU A 34 16.00 2.33 -14.65
CA LEU A 34 15.59 3.00 -13.41
C LEU A 34 15.75 2.08 -12.19
N PHE A 35 15.31 0.82 -12.24
CA PHE A 35 15.46 -0.09 -11.11
C PHE A 35 16.92 -0.46 -10.85
N ALA A 36 17.72 -0.66 -11.91
CA ALA A 36 19.15 -0.88 -11.77
C ALA A 36 19.84 0.32 -11.09
N THR A 37 19.45 1.54 -11.46
CA THR A 37 19.95 2.78 -10.85
C THR A 37 19.56 2.87 -9.37
N VAL A 38 18.30 2.60 -9.02
CA VAL A 38 17.83 2.61 -7.62
C VAL A 38 18.58 1.58 -6.76
N LEU A 39 18.88 0.40 -7.31
CA LEU A 39 19.65 -0.64 -6.61
C LEU A 39 21.12 -0.27 -6.40
N ALA A 40 21.68 0.65 -7.19
CA ALA A 40 23.07 1.08 -7.08
C ALA A 40 23.31 2.14 -5.99
N LEU A 41 22.25 2.75 -5.45
CA LEU A 41 22.31 3.72 -4.36
C LEU A 41 22.71 3.02 -3.05
N ARG A 42 23.66 3.60 -2.31
CA ARG A 42 24.28 2.97 -1.14
C ARG A 42 23.93 3.62 0.18
N THR A 43 23.48 4.87 0.18
CA THR A 43 23.20 5.63 1.41
C THR A 43 21.83 6.31 1.38
N PRO A 44 21.24 6.61 2.56
CA PRO A 44 20.01 7.40 2.64
C PRO A 44 20.12 8.78 1.97
N ASP A 45 21.26 9.47 2.10
CA ASP A 45 21.47 10.80 1.48
C ASP A 45 21.43 10.73 -0.06
N GLU A 46 22.08 9.72 -0.65
CA GLU A 46 22.04 9.47 -2.10
C GLU A 46 20.60 9.22 -2.57
N ALA A 47 19.84 8.42 -1.83
CA ALA A 47 18.44 8.15 -2.15
C ALA A 47 17.56 9.39 -2.00
N GLU A 48 17.70 10.15 -0.91
CA GLU A 48 16.92 11.37 -0.68
C GLU A 48 17.11 12.39 -1.80
N ARG A 49 18.36 12.62 -2.22
CA ARG A 49 18.67 13.52 -3.34
C ARG A 49 18.11 13.01 -4.66
N PHE A 50 18.36 11.74 -4.99
CA PHE A 50 17.86 11.12 -6.23
C PHE A 50 16.33 11.21 -6.34
N PHE A 51 15.60 10.81 -5.30
CA PHE A 51 14.14 10.84 -5.31
C PHE A 51 13.58 12.27 -5.27
N ARG A 52 14.27 13.23 -4.67
CA ARG A 52 13.86 14.65 -4.70
C ARG A 52 13.99 15.26 -6.10
N ASP A 53 14.99 14.84 -6.88
CA ASP A 53 15.17 15.25 -8.27
C ASP A 53 14.18 14.54 -9.21
N LEU A 54 13.94 13.23 -9.00
CA LEU A 54 13.04 12.42 -9.83
C LEU A 54 11.56 12.71 -9.60
N CYS A 55 11.15 12.97 -8.35
CA CYS A 55 9.75 13.07 -7.95
C CYS A 55 9.40 14.47 -7.46
N THR A 56 8.17 14.91 -7.70
CA THR A 56 7.57 16.08 -7.05
C THR A 56 7.41 15.85 -5.54
N LEU A 57 7.21 16.94 -4.77
CA LEU A 57 6.94 16.82 -3.32
C LEU A 57 5.65 16.06 -3.04
N ALA A 58 4.64 16.18 -3.91
CA ALA A 58 3.38 15.48 -3.77
C ALA A 58 3.56 13.98 -3.96
N GLU A 59 4.26 13.55 -5.02
CA GLU A 59 4.53 12.13 -5.28
C GLU A 59 5.33 11.48 -4.15
N LEU A 60 6.35 12.16 -3.62
CA LEU A 60 7.11 11.64 -2.48
C LEU A 60 6.25 11.47 -1.23
N ARG A 61 5.39 12.44 -0.93
CA ARG A 61 4.44 12.35 0.20
C ARG A 61 3.45 11.21 0.00
N GLU A 62 2.93 11.04 -1.20
CA GLU A 62 2.03 9.94 -1.54
C GLU A 62 2.70 8.57 -1.38
N MET A 63 3.95 8.41 -1.87
CA MET A 63 4.71 7.17 -1.66
C MET A 63 4.94 6.89 -0.17
N ALA A 64 5.33 7.92 0.60
CA ALA A 64 5.54 7.78 2.03
C ALA A 64 4.25 7.43 2.79
N GLN A 65 3.12 8.06 2.45
CA GLN A 65 1.81 7.74 3.04
C GLN A 65 1.37 6.32 2.71
N ARG A 66 1.55 5.88 1.45
CA ARG A 66 1.27 4.48 1.06
C ARG A 66 2.09 3.51 1.89
N TRP A 67 3.38 3.78 2.05
CA TRP A 67 4.25 2.97 2.89
C TRP A 67 3.82 2.95 4.36
N GLN A 68 3.43 4.10 4.92
CA GLN A 68 2.91 4.19 6.28
C GLN A 68 1.62 3.37 6.46
N VAL A 69 0.70 3.41 5.49
CA VAL A 69 -0.51 2.58 5.50
C VAL A 69 -0.15 1.10 5.49
N VAL A 70 0.77 0.67 4.62
CA VAL A 70 1.24 -0.73 4.56
C VAL A 70 1.80 -1.20 5.90
N ARG A 71 2.59 -0.36 6.58
CA ARG A 71 3.11 -0.66 7.92
C ARG A 71 2.01 -0.86 8.95
N LEU A 72 1.04 0.05 9.00
CA LEU A 72 -0.06 -0.05 9.97
C LEU A 72 -0.96 -1.25 9.69
N LEU A 73 -1.17 -1.61 8.41
CA LEU A 73 -1.88 -2.82 8.03
C LEU A 73 -1.14 -4.09 8.49
N ASP A 74 0.18 -4.12 8.34
CA ASP A 74 1.05 -5.22 8.81
C ASP A 74 1.05 -5.34 10.35
N GLU A 75 0.94 -4.21 11.05
CA GLU A 75 0.73 -4.16 12.51
C GLU A 75 -0.69 -4.56 12.96
N GLY A 76 -1.58 -4.94 12.04
CA GLY A 76 -2.95 -5.39 12.34
C GLY A 76 -3.95 -4.28 12.65
N ARG A 77 -3.63 -3.01 12.31
CA ARG A 77 -4.52 -1.87 12.57
C ARG A 77 -5.76 -1.90 11.69
N HIS A 78 -6.91 -1.51 12.26
CA HIS A 78 -8.17 -1.42 11.52
C HIS A 78 -8.21 -0.18 10.62
N TYR A 79 -8.91 -0.27 9.49
CA TYR A 79 -8.89 0.77 8.45
C TYR A 79 -9.35 2.15 8.96
N ALA A 80 -10.33 2.19 9.88
CA ALA A 80 -10.79 3.44 10.48
C ALA A 80 -9.70 4.12 11.33
N GLU A 81 -8.90 3.34 12.06
CA GLU A 81 -7.77 3.87 12.82
C GLU A 81 -6.69 4.40 11.89
N ILE A 82 -6.33 3.62 10.86
CA ILE A 82 -5.37 4.03 9.84
C ILE A 82 -5.79 5.34 9.18
N SER A 83 -7.05 5.45 8.77
CA SER A 83 -7.57 6.66 8.12
C SER A 83 -7.44 7.89 9.01
N ARG A 84 -7.76 7.78 10.31
CA ARG A 84 -7.59 8.90 11.27
C ARG A 84 -6.13 9.29 11.47
N THR A 85 -5.22 8.31 11.51
CA THR A 85 -3.80 8.56 11.79
C THR A 85 -3.06 9.10 10.57
N THR A 86 -3.36 8.61 9.37
CA THR A 86 -2.62 8.97 8.14
C THR A 86 -3.33 10.04 7.31
N GLY A 87 -4.62 10.29 7.55
CA GLY A 87 -5.45 11.16 6.71
C GLY A 87 -5.85 10.52 5.38
N VAL A 88 -5.45 9.28 5.11
CA VAL A 88 -5.75 8.57 3.87
C VAL A 88 -7.18 8.03 3.91
N SER A 89 -7.92 8.17 2.81
CA SER A 89 -9.30 7.66 2.73
C SER A 89 -9.36 6.13 2.84
N THR A 90 -10.46 5.62 3.41
CA THR A 90 -10.72 4.16 3.51
C THR A 90 -10.71 3.45 2.16
N ALA A 91 -11.16 4.14 1.09
CA ALA A 91 -11.12 3.60 -0.26
C ALA A 91 -9.67 3.38 -0.74
N THR A 92 -8.78 4.35 -0.49
CA THR A 92 -7.36 4.23 -0.80
C THR A 92 -6.69 3.16 0.04
N ILE A 93 -6.99 3.08 1.35
CA ILE A 93 -6.49 2.02 2.24
C ILE A 93 -6.89 0.64 1.72
N THR A 94 -8.14 0.48 1.28
CA THR A 94 -8.62 -0.79 0.71
C THR A 94 -7.82 -1.21 -0.52
N ARG A 95 -7.53 -0.28 -1.43
CA ARG A 95 -6.69 -0.55 -2.61
C ARG A 95 -5.27 -0.96 -2.21
N ILE A 96 -4.66 -0.23 -1.28
CA ILE A 96 -3.31 -0.56 -0.78
C ILE A 96 -3.30 -1.96 -0.15
N ALA A 97 -4.31 -2.28 0.66
CA ALA A 97 -4.44 -3.59 1.29
C ALA A 97 -4.62 -4.72 0.27
N GLN A 98 -5.31 -4.47 -0.85
CA GLN A 98 -5.41 -5.42 -1.95
C GLN A 98 -4.03 -5.68 -2.58
N TRP A 99 -3.24 -4.65 -2.88
CA TRP A 99 -1.87 -4.79 -3.39
C TRP A 99 -0.93 -5.48 -2.39
N LEU A 100 -1.09 -5.22 -1.09
CA LEU A 100 -0.32 -5.91 -0.05
C LEU A 100 -0.63 -7.42 0.03
N ARG A 101 -1.87 -7.83 -0.28
CA ARG A 101 -2.29 -9.23 -0.22
C ARG A 101 -2.08 -9.99 -1.54
N HIS A 102 -2.29 -9.33 -2.68
CA HIS A 102 -2.42 -9.98 -3.99
C HIS A 102 -1.56 -9.34 -5.09
N GLY A 103 -0.71 -8.36 -4.78
CA GLY A 103 0.20 -7.74 -5.76
C GLY A 103 1.50 -8.52 -5.95
N GLU A 104 2.51 -7.85 -6.51
CA GLU A 104 3.85 -8.40 -6.85
C GLU A 104 4.72 -8.80 -5.62
N GLY A 105 4.18 -8.79 -4.41
CA GLY A 105 4.92 -9.17 -3.18
C GLY A 105 5.95 -8.16 -2.67
N GLY A 106 6.24 -7.08 -3.41
CA GLY A 106 7.25 -6.08 -3.06
C GLY A 106 7.05 -5.42 -1.68
N TYR A 107 5.80 -5.17 -1.27
CA TYR A 107 5.53 -4.65 0.07
C TYR A 107 5.97 -5.61 1.18
N ARG A 108 5.69 -6.91 1.04
CA ARG A 108 6.09 -7.92 2.04
C ARG A 108 7.60 -8.03 2.13
N LEU A 109 8.29 -8.03 0.98
CA LEU A 109 9.76 -8.01 0.95
C LEU A 109 10.32 -6.79 1.67
N ALA A 110 9.83 -5.59 1.35
CA ALA A 110 10.28 -4.36 1.98
C ALA A 110 10.00 -4.34 3.50
N LEU A 111 8.87 -4.90 3.95
CA LEU A 111 8.55 -5.01 5.38
C LEU A 111 9.58 -5.88 6.12
N MET A 112 10.02 -6.98 5.50
CA MET A 112 11.06 -7.88 6.06
C MET A 112 12.46 -7.25 6.04
N LEU A 113 12.81 -6.51 4.98
CA LEU A 113 14.14 -5.89 4.83
C LEU A 113 14.32 -4.61 5.66
N ARG A 114 13.21 -3.94 6.00
CA ARG A 114 13.27 -2.66 6.71
C ARG A 114 14.08 -2.83 8.00
N PRO A 115 15.07 -1.95 8.27
CA PRO A 115 15.71 -1.89 9.57
C PRO A 115 14.62 -1.66 10.62
N THR A 116 14.36 -2.67 11.45
CA THR A 116 13.57 -2.45 12.65
C THR A 116 14.41 -1.53 13.53
N ALA A 117 14.01 -0.26 13.65
CA ALA A 117 14.48 0.53 14.77
C ALA A 117 14.21 -0.33 16.01
N ARG A 118 15.28 -0.67 16.74
CA ARG A 118 15.24 -1.50 17.96
C ARG A 118 13.97 -1.20 18.73
N ALA A 119 13.32 -2.25 19.23
CA ALA A 119 12.31 -2.18 20.27
C ALA A 119 12.74 -1.21 21.38
N SER A 120 12.41 0.07 21.25
CA SER A 120 12.57 1.06 22.29
C SER A 120 11.30 0.98 23.12
N ALA A 121 11.42 0.25 24.22
CA ALA A 121 10.58 0.29 25.41
C ALA A 121 9.06 0.14 25.15
N GLY A 122 8.59 -1.11 25.25
CA GLY A 122 7.21 -1.33 25.67
C GLY A 122 6.92 -0.60 27.00
N PRO A 123 5.67 -0.20 27.25
CA PRO A 123 5.32 0.45 28.51
C PRO A 123 5.52 -0.57 29.63
N MET A 124 6.42 -0.28 30.58
CA MET A 124 6.41 -0.98 31.88
C MET A 124 5.10 -0.63 32.59
N PRO A 125 4.19 -1.57 32.84
CA PRO A 125 3.03 -1.32 33.67
C PRO A 125 3.47 -1.49 35.13
N GLY A 126 3.62 -0.40 35.88
CA GLY A 126 4.01 -0.52 37.28
C GLY A 126 4.33 0.77 38.03
N ALA A 127 3.54 1.83 37.90
CA ALA A 127 3.58 2.95 38.85
C ALA A 127 2.19 3.58 39.03
N ARG A 128 1.27 2.78 39.58
CA ARG A 128 0.06 3.23 40.30
C ARG A 128 -0.02 2.24 41.48
N THR A 129 0.05 2.61 42.75
CA THR A 129 -0.54 3.76 43.44
C THR A 129 0.17 3.97 44.78
N ALA A 130 0.42 5.22 45.17
CA ALA A 130 0.54 5.58 46.58
C ALA A 130 -0.12 6.96 46.78
N SER A 131 -1.45 6.96 46.80
CA SER A 131 -2.23 8.07 47.34
C SER A 131 -2.78 7.67 48.70
N VAL A 132 -2.15 8.24 49.72
CA VAL A 132 -2.74 8.89 50.91
C VAL A 132 -4.06 8.32 51.45
N ARG A 133 -4.02 7.88 52.72
CA ARG A 133 -4.98 8.08 53.84
C ARG A 133 -4.63 7.03 54.92
N ARG A 134 -4.62 7.24 56.23
CA ARG A 134 -5.25 8.22 57.15
C ARG A 134 -4.49 8.18 58.50
N THR A 135 -4.67 9.28 59.22
CA THR A 135 -4.46 9.53 60.65
C THR A 135 -4.99 8.46 61.62
N GLN A 136 -4.17 8.16 62.65
CA GLN A 136 -4.46 7.89 64.09
C GLN A 136 -5.34 6.69 64.49
N PRO A 137 -5.33 6.21 65.76
CA PRO A 137 -5.28 6.93 67.05
C PRO A 137 -3.89 7.09 67.69
#